data_AF-A0A7Y2H9I0-F1
#
_entry.id   AF-A0A7Y2H9I0-F1
#
_cell.length_a   1.000
_cell.length_b   1.000
_cell.length_c   1.000
_cell.angle_alpha   90.00
_cell.angle_beta   90.00
_cell.angle_gamma   90.00
#
_symmetry.space_group_name_H-M   'P 1'
#
loop_
_entity.id
_entity.type
_entity.pdbx_description
1 polymer ?
#
loop_
_entity_poly.entity_id
_entity_poly.type
_entity_poly.pdbx_seq_one_letter_code
_entity_poly.pdbx_strand_id
1 'polypeptide(L)'
;MRTTIIASLLFICQFSFAAESFYHSVKAEKGDGIFSLLRRYHLDDHQCNKDRFLELNKMTIKDHLIVGRHYAIPVLIYDYNGTSIRTTIGIDDWDKAVRIKEYNDKILSKKLRRTNYMDSKILWVPFHELHCDESLPSKKVMVKAAKPEAASGSYHLEELFGKEHKMVEIKSRDLKNRVYYIVAGHGGPDP
;
A
#
# COMPACT_ATOMS: atom_id res chain seq x y z
N MET A 1 7.36 25.29 -70.78
CA MET A 1 6.46 24.70 -69.78
C MET A 1 7.15 23.51 -69.14
N ARG A 2 7.60 23.63 -67.89
CA ARG A 2 8.09 22.53 -67.06
C ARG A 2 7.61 22.80 -65.64
N THR A 3 6.47 22.25 -65.28
CA THR A 3 5.90 22.31 -63.93
C THR A 3 6.40 21.10 -63.14
N THR A 4 7.40 21.30 -62.30
CA THR A 4 7.81 20.32 -61.28
C THR A 4 6.84 20.38 -60.11
N ILE A 5 6.09 19.30 -59.90
CA ILE A 5 5.19 19.12 -58.75
C ILE A 5 6.05 18.64 -57.58
N ILE A 6 6.20 19.48 -56.56
CA ILE A 6 6.85 19.12 -55.29
C ILE A 6 5.79 18.50 -54.39
N ALA A 7 5.76 17.18 -54.30
CA ALA A 7 4.93 16.46 -53.34
C ALA A 7 5.58 16.58 -51.94
N SER A 8 5.08 17.51 -51.12
CA SER A 8 5.49 17.64 -49.72
C SER A 8 4.76 16.60 -48.88
N LEU A 9 5.48 15.55 -48.47
CA LEU A 9 4.98 14.49 -47.61
C LEU A 9 4.88 15.02 -46.17
N LEU A 10 3.70 15.48 -45.77
CA LEU A 10 3.43 15.89 -44.39
C LEU A 10 3.37 14.64 -43.51
N PHE A 11 4.51 14.25 -42.93
CA PHE A 11 4.59 13.17 -41.95
C PHE A 11 3.98 13.67 -40.63
N ILE A 12 2.66 13.45 -40.48
CA ILE A 12 1.95 13.73 -39.23
C ILE A 12 2.48 12.75 -38.18
N CYS A 13 3.43 13.21 -37.37
CA CYS A 13 3.93 12.48 -36.23
C CYS A 13 2.77 12.35 -35.22
N GLN A 14 2.11 11.19 -35.21
CA GLN A 14 1.14 10.86 -34.17
C GLN A 14 1.93 10.64 -32.86
N PHE A 15 2.00 11.69 -32.05
CA PHE A 15 2.48 11.58 -30.68
C PHE A 15 1.43 10.80 -29.89
N SER A 16 1.63 9.49 -29.75
CA SER A 16 0.88 8.68 -28.80
C SER A 16 1.29 9.11 -27.39
N PHE A 17 0.48 9.95 -26.77
CA PHE A 17 0.64 10.32 -25.37
C PHE A 17 0.19 9.12 -24.52
N ALA A 18 1.12 8.23 -24.17
CA ALA A 18 0.86 7.22 -23.15
C ALA A 18 0.75 7.95 -21.81
N ALA A 19 -0.43 7.95 -21.19
CA ALA A 19 -0.59 8.44 -19.83
C ALA A 19 0.21 7.53 -18.89
N GLU A 20 1.30 8.06 -18.33
CA GLU A 20 2.11 7.35 -17.34
C GLU A 20 1.27 7.19 -16.06
N SER A 21 1.33 6.00 -15.45
CA SER A 21 0.60 5.75 -14.21
C SER A 21 1.12 6.68 -13.11
N PHE A 22 0.21 7.36 -12.42
CA PHE A 22 0.55 8.26 -11.32
C PHE A 22 0.07 7.70 -9.98
N TYR A 23 0.66 8.19 -8.90
CA TYR A 23 0.29 7.80 -7.54
C TYR A 23 -0.88 8.63 -7.02
N HIS A 24 -1.82 7.97 -6.33
CA HIS A 24 -2.93 8.64 -5.69
C HIS A 24 -2.44 9.64 -4.63
N SER A 25 -3.06 10.82 -4.58
CA SER A 25 -2.72 11.86 -3.61
C SER A 25 -3.87 12.08 -2.64
N VAL A 26 -3.56 12.13 -1.35
CA VAL A 26 -4.54 12.24 -0.27
C VAL A 26 -4.16 13.37 0.69
N LYS A 27 -5.17 14.04 1.23
CA LYS A 27 -5.00 15.07 2.26
C LYS A 27 -4.71 14.41 3.61
N ALA A 28 -3.70 14.87 4.34
CA ALA A 28 -3.50 14.50 5.72
C ALA A 28 -4.56 15.16 6.63
N GLU A 29 -5.15 14.39 7.53
CA GLU A 29 -6.16 14.82 8.49
C GLU A 29 -5.56 15.03 9.88
N LYS A 30 -6.33 15.62 10.79
CA LYS A 30 -5.92 15.79 12.18
C LYS A 30 -5.72 14.41 12.81
N GLY A 31 -4.54 14.18 13.39
CA GLY A 31 -4.15 12.90 13.99
C GLY A 31 -3.40 11.97 13.04
N ASP A 32 -3.21 12.35 11.78
CA ASP A 32 -2.37 11.57 10.88
C ASP A 32 -0.88 11.71 11.20
N GLY A 33 -0.24 10.57 11.45
CA GLY A 33 1.18 10.35 11.16
C GLY A 33 1.33 9.43 9.93
N ILE A 34 2.57 9.16 9.53
CA ILE A 34 2.88 8.30 8.37
C ILE A 34 2.15 6.95 8.46
N PHE A 35 2.25 6.27 9.61
CA PHE A 35 1.63 4.96 9.81
C PHE A 35 0.10 5.01 9.86
N SER A 36 -0.50 6.01 10.51
CA SER A 36 -1.96 6.07 10.62
C SER A 36 -2.60 6.44 9.29
N LEU A 37 -1.95 7.28 8.47
CA LEU A 37 -2.39 7.57 7.11
C LEU A 37 -2.34 6.31 6.24
N LEU A 38 -1.21 5.58 6.25
CA LEU A 38 -1.11 4.33 5.50
C LEU A 38 -2.12 3.28 5.97
N ARG A 39 -2.38 3.20 7.29
CA ARG A 39 -3.40 2.32 7.85
C ARG A 39 -4.82 2.71 7.42
N ARG A 40 -5.14 4.00 7.37
CA ARG A 40 -6.44 4.50 6.89
C ARG A 40 -6.71 3.97 5.49
N TYR A 41 -5.69 3.89 4.64
CA TYR A 41 -5.79 3.38 3.28
C TYR A 41 -5.42 1.89 3.12
N HIS A 42 -5.26 1.14 4.22
CA HIS A 42 -4.91 -0.29 4.22
C HIS A 42 -3.61 -0.63 3.47
N LEU A 43 -2.53 0.11 3.76
CA LEU A 43 -1.22 -0.03 3.12
C LEU A 43 -0.09 -0.34 4.11
N ASP A 44 -0.38 -0.47 5.41
CA ASP A 44 0.62 -0.61 6.47
C ASP A 44 1.20 -2.03 6.65
N ASP A 45 0.57 -3.04 6.05
CA ASP A 45 0.95 -4.46 6.17
C ASP A 45 2.30 -4.79 5.52
N HIS A 46 2.70 -4.02 4.49
CA HIS A 46 3.93 -4.28 3.73
C HIS A 46 4.94 -3.14 3.91
N GLN A 47 6.18 -3.48 4.29
CA GLN A 47 7.24 -2.50 4.52
C GLN A 47 7.56 -1.68 3.27
N CYS A 48 7.58 -2.30 2.11
CA CYS A 48 7.82 -1.64 0.83
C CYS A 48 6.79 -0.54 0.49
N ASN A 49 5.54 -0.61 0.98
CA ASN A 49 4.60 0.53 0.84
C ASN A 49 5.06 1.72 1.67
N LYS A 50 5.55 1.49 2.89
CA LYS A 50 6.07 2.55 3.78
C LYS A 50 7.30 3.19 3.14
N ASP A 51 8.23 2.37 2.66
CA ASP A 51 9.45 2.86 2.01
C ASP A 51 9.09 3.70 0.77
N ARG A 52 8.14 3.20 -0.04
CA ARG A 52 7.65 3.94 -1.21
C ARG A 52 6.95 5.24 -0.84
N PHE A 53 6.16 5.27 0.24
CA PHE A 53 5.54 6.51 0.72
C PHE A 53 6.58 7.57 1.10
N LEU A 54 7.63 7.17 1.81
CA LEU A 54 8.73 8.07 2.20
C LEU A 54 9.44 8.65 0.97
N GLU A 55 9.75 7.79 0.00
CA GLU A 55 10.38 8.18 -1.26
C GLU A 55 9.52 9.17 -2.06
N LEU A 56 8.24 8.83 -2.29
CA LEU A 56 7.30 9.66 -3.06
C LEU A 56 7.15 11.07 -2.49
N ASN A 57 7.26 11.21 -1.17
CA ASN A 57 7.07 12.47 -0.47
C ASN A 57 8.39 13.13 -0.03
N LYS A 58 9.55 12.59 -0.47
CA LYS A 58 10.90 13.09 -0.16
C LYS A 58 11.10 13.33 1.34
N MET A 59 10.74 12.35 2.14
CA MET A 59 10.76 12.43 3.60
C MET A 59 11.39 11.19 4.24
N THR A 60 11.68 11.29 5.52
CA THR A 60 12.22 10.24 6.38
C THR A 60 11.18 9.80 7.41
N ILE A 61 11.43 8.67 8.07
CA ILE A 61 10.52 8.14 9.10
C ILE A 61 10.38 9.03 10.34
N LYS A 62 11.31 9.97 10.53
CA LYS A 62 11.29 10.92 11.64
C LYS A 62 10.42 12.15 11.36
N ASP A 63 10.05 12.36 10.10
CA ASP A 63 9.24 13.50 9.70
C ASP A 63 7.76 13.31 10.09
N HIS A 64 7.07 14.43 10.22
CA HIS A 64 5.65 14.48 10.56
C HIS A 64 4.81 14.96 9.37
N LEU A 65 3.60 14.44 9.27
CA LEU A 65 2.64 14.91 8.28
C LEU A 65 2.06 16.25 8.73
N ILE A 66 1.92 17.17 7.78
CA ILE A 66 1.32 18.48 8.00
C ILE A 66 -0.17 18.36 7.70
N VAL A 67 -1.01 18.64 8.69
CA VAL A 67 -2.47 18.60 8.54
C VAL A 67 -2.89 19.49 7.38
N GLY A 68 -3.69 18.93 6.48
CA GLY A 68 -4.21 19.60 5.30
C GLY A 68 -3.30 19.58 4.07
N ARG A 69 -2.04 19.17 4.21
CA ARG A 69 -1.15 18.95 3.07
C ARG A 69 -1.51 17.65 2.35
N HIS A 70 -1.33 17.64 1.04
CA HIS A 70 -1.50 16.45 0.22
C HIS A 70 -0.20 15.65 0.13
N TYR A 71 -0.32 14.33 0.26
CA TYR A 71 0.78 13.38 0.18
C TYR A 71 0.43 12.29 -0.83
N ALA A 72 1.40 11.90 -1.65
CA ALA A 72 1.25 10.76 -2.56
C ALA A 72 1.34 9.46 -1.75
N ILE A 73 0.31 8.61 -1.86
CA ILE A 73 0.31 7.28 -1.24
C ILE A 73 0.78 6.22 -2.24
N PRO A 74 1.29 5.07 -1.77
CA PRO A 74 1.76 3.99 -2.63
C PRO A 74 0.59 3.20 -3.24
N VAL A 75 -0.27 3.90 -4.00
CA VAL A 75 -1.40 3.38 -4.77
C VAL A 75 -1.31 3.96 -6.16
N LEU A 76 -1.09 3.10 -7.14
CA LEU A 76 -1.06 3.45 -8.55
C LEU A 76 -2.48 3.58 -9.09
N ILE A 77 -2.69 4.58 -9.94
CA ILE A 77 -3.94 4.80 -10.65
C ILE A 77 -3.80 4.27 -12.08
N TYR A 78 -4.69 3.35 -12.44
CA TYR A 78 -4.78 2.78 -13.79
C TYR A 78 -6.16 3.08 -14.40
N ASP A 79 -6.15 3.36 -15.69
CA ASP A 79 -7.37 3.40 -16.50
C ASP A 79 -7.86 1.96 -16.73
N TYR A 80 -8.94 1.59 -16.06
CA TYR A 80 -9.51 0.25 -16.14
C TYR A 80 -10.05 0.01 -17.55
N ASN A 81 -9.52 -1.03 -18.21
CA ASN A 81 -9.82 -1.29 -19.62
C ASN A 81 -11.22 -1.85 -19.89
N GLY A 82 -12.02 -2.07 -18.84
CA GLY A 82 -13.38 -2.60 -18.95
C GLY A 82 -13.48 -4.13 -19.07
N THR A 83 -12.36 -4.83 -19.18
CA THR A 83 -12.32 -6.29 -19.34
C THR A 83 -11.98 -6.99 -18.04
N SER A 84 -10.77 -6.79 -17.53
CA SER A 84 -10.32 -7.42 -16.28
C SER A 84 -9.14 -6.67 -15.67
N ILE A 85 -8.94 -6.83 -14.36
CA ILE A 85 -7.79 -6.25 -13.66
C ILE A 85 -6.49 -6.77 -14.28
N ARG A 86 -6.39 -8.08 -14.53
CA ARG A 86 -5.25 -8.74 -15.18
C ARG A 86 -4.86 -8.06 -16.49
N THR A 87 -5.82 -7.91 -17.40
CA THR A 87 -5.59 -7.24 -18.69
C THR A 87 -5.36 -5.74 -18.58
N THR A 88 -5.86 -5.10 -17.52
CA THR A 88 -5.64 -3.66 -17.29
C THR A 88 -4.19 -3.37 -16.93
N ILE A 89 -3.57 -4.24 -16.12
CA ILE A 89 -2.21 -4.02 -15.60
C ILE A 89 -1.17 -4.97 -16.20
N GLY A 90 -1.55 -5.75 -17.22
CA GLY A 90 -0.62 -6.61 -17.97
C GLY A 90 -0.06 -7.79 -17.18
N ILE A 91 -0.84 -8.38 -16.27
CA ILE A 91 -0.43 -9.57 -15.49
C ILE A 91 -1.33 -10.77 -15.80
N ASP A 92 -0.83 -11.98 -15.56
CA ASP A 92 -1.64 -13.21 -15.64
C ASP A 92 -1.99 -13.81 -14.27
N ASP A 93 -1.47 -13.22 -13.19
CA ASP A 93 -1.71 -13.67 -11.81
C ASP A 93 -3.15 -13.37 -11.37
N TRP A 94 -3.93 -14.43 -11.18
CA TRP A 94 -5.33 -14.36 -10.76
C TRP A 94 -5.48 -13.93 -9.29
N ASP A 95 -4.65 -14.47 -8.39
CA ASP A 95 -4.71 -14.16 -6.97
C ASP A 95 -4.41 -12.68 -6.73
N LYS A 96 -3.43 -12.13 -7.44
CA LYS A 96 -3.12 -10.69 -7.44
C LYS A 96 -4.30 -9.85 -7.91
N ALA A 97 -4.97 -10.26 -8.98
CA ALA A 97 -6.15 -9.56 -9.46
C ALA A 97 -7.30 -9.59 -8.43
N VAL A 98 -7.48 -10.69 -7.70
CA VAL A 98 -8.45 -10.80 -6.60
C VAL A 98 -8.10 -9.86 -5.47
N ARG A 99 -6.85 -9.84 -4.98
CA ARG A 99 -6.43 -8.93 -3.91
C ARG A 99 -6.62 -7.45 -4.30
N ILE A 100 -6.31 -7.10 -5.54
CA ILE A 100 -6.57 -5.75 -6.07
C ILE A 100 -8.07 -5.46 -6.07
N LYS A 101 -8.93 -6.38 -6.51
CA LYS A 101 -10.38 -6.20 -6.46
C LYS A 101 -10.85 -5.95 -5.02
N GLU A 102 -10.45 -6.81 -4.10
CA GLU A 102 -10.81 -6.71 -2.68
C GLU A 102 -10.34 -5.39 -2.06
N TYR A 103 -9.14 -4.92 -2.41
CA TYR A 103 -8.65 -3.60 -2.02
C TYR A 103 -9.61 -2.50 -2.48
N ASN A 104 -9.98 -2.47 -3.76
CA ASN A 104 -10.88 -1.44 -4.30
C ASN A 104 -12.26 -1.47 -3.64
N ASP A 105 -12.83 -2.66 -3.44
CA ASP A 105 -14.12 -2.85 -2.76
C ASP A 105 -14.05 -2.36 -1.29
N LYS A 106 -12.94 -2.66 -0.60
CA LYS A 106 -12.70 -2.22 0.78
C LYS A 106 -12.60 -0.71 0.88
N ILE A 107 -11.81 -0.05 0.03
CA ILE A 107 -11.68 1.41 0.01
C ILE A 107 -13.02 2.09 -0.30
N LEU A 108 -13.85 1.49 -1.17
CA LEU A 108 -15.21 1.97 -1.44
C LEU A 108 -16.12 1.83 -0.21
N SER A 109 -16.11 0.67 0.45
CA SER A 109 -16.90 0.42 1.66
C SER A 109 -16.55 1.38 2.81
N LYS A 110 -15.30 1.83 2.89
CA LYS A 110 -14.79 2.82 3.85
C LYS A 110 -15.06 4.26 3.42
N LYS A 111 -15.71 4.50 2.28
CA LYS A 111 -15.99 5.83 1.70
C LYS A 111 -14.72 6.66 1.43
N LEU A 112 -13.58 6.00 1.26
CA LEU A 112 -12.30 6.62 0.90
C LEU A 112 -12.16 6.84 -0.61
N ARG A 113 -13.04 6.19 -1.39
CA ARG A 113 -13.32 6.49 -2.81
C ARG A 113 -14.83 6.62 -3.02
N ARG A 114 -15.23 7.28 -4.11
CA ARG A 114 -16.64 7.64 -4.35
C ARG A 114 -17.45 6.57 -5.09
N THR A 115 -16.84 5.88 -6.05
CA THR A 115 -17.53 4.96 -6.97
C THR A 115 -16.74 3.67 -7.17
N ASN A 116 -17.40 2.62 -7.67
CA ASN A 116 -16.69 1.40 -8.08
C ASN A 116 -15.74 1.67 -9.25
N TYR A 117 -14.64 0.92 -9.35
CA TYR A 117 -13.66 1.08 -10.42
C TYR A 117 -14.20 0.68 -11.80
N MET A 118 -15.16 -0.25 -11.84
CA MET A 118 -15.82 -0.65 -13.08
C MET A 118 -16.66 0.48 -13.67
N ASP A 119 -17.25 1.33 -12.82
CA ASP A 119 -18.06 2.48 -13.22
C ASP A 119 -17.18 3.67 -13.60
N SER A 120 -16.21 4.03 -12.74
CA SER A 120 -15.36 5.20 -12.99
C SER A 120 -14.23 4.96 -13.98
N LYS A 121 -14.02 3.71 -14.38
CA LYS A 121 -12.83 3.27 -15.13
C LYS A 121 -11.50 3.62 -14.47
N ILE A 122 -11.49 3.74 -13.13
CA ILE A 122 -10.30 4.10 -12.34
C ILE A 122 -10.03 2.98 -11.35
N LEU A 123 -9.00 2.18 -11.65
CA LEU A 123 -8.53 1.09 -10.83
C LEU A 123 -7.38 1.56 -9.92
N TRP A 124 -7.51 1.30 -8.62
CA TRP A 124 -6.48 1.59 -7.63
C TRP A 124 -5.67 0.33 -7.37
N VAL A 125 -4.36 0.38 -7.57
CA VAL A 125 -3.48 -0.77 -7.39
C VAL A 125 -2.44 -0.44 -6.34
N PRO A 126 -2.49 -1.05 -5.15
CA PRO A 126 -1.45 -0.87 -4.15
C PRO A 126 -0.07 -1.23 -4.71
N PHE A 127 0.94 -0.43 -4.38
CA PHE A 127 2.30 -0.61 -4.89
C PHE A 127 2.85 -2.01 -4.62
N HIS A 128 2.52 -2.56 -3.45
CA HIS A 128 2.98 -3.88 -3.05
C HIS A 128 2.49 -5.04 -3.90
N GLU A 129 1.39 -4.88 -4.63
CA GLU A 129 0.91 -5.92 -5.53
C GLU A 129 1.85 -6.10 -6.72
N LEU A 130 2.59 -5.08 -7.13
CA LEU A 130 3.39 -5.12 -8.37
C LEU A 130 4.90 -5.07 -8.12
N HIS A 131 5.34 -4.36 -7.08
CA HIS A 131 6.74 -3.97 -6.94
C HIS A 131 7.42 -4.51 -5.70
N CYS A 132 6.69 -5.21 -4.83
CA CYS A 132 7.33 -5.90 -3.73
C CYS A 132 7.74 -7.27 -4.21
N ASP A 133 9.05 -7.44 -4.32
CA ASP A 133 9.65 -8.70 -4.68
C ASP A 133 9.37 -9.70 -3.55
N GLU A 134 8.56 -10.73 -3.80
CA GLU A 134 8.37 -11.80 -2.81
C GLU A 134 9.68 -12.58 -2.56
N SER A 135 10.68 -12.43 -3.44
CA SER A 135 12.01 -13.02 -3.30
C SER A 135 12.92 -12.28 -2.31
N LEU A 136 12.58 -11.06 -1.95
CA LEU A 136 13.12 -10.41 -0.76
C LEU A 136 12.06 -10.57 0.32
N PRO A 137 12.34 -11.30 1.41
CA PRO A 137 11.40 -11.33 2.50
C PRO A 137 11.26 -9.87 3.00
N SER A 138 10.13 -9.23 2.72
CA SER A 138 9.44 -8.56 3.82
C SER A 138 9.41 -9.63 4.89
N LYS A 139 10.18 -9.49 5.97
CA LYS A 139 10.35 -10.47 7.04
C LYS A 139 9.00 -11.03 7.54
N LYS A 140 8.40 -11.94 6.78
CA LYS A 140 7.86 -13.18 7.29
C LYS A 140 9.11 -13.94 7.64
N VAL A 141 9.48 -13.89 8.92
CA VAL A 141 10.47 -14.80 9.48
C VAL A 141 9.84 -16.20 9.45
N MET A 142 9.77 -16.78 8.25
CA MET A 142 9.74 -18.21 8.08
C MET A 142 11.19 -18.64 8.19
N VAL A 143 11.67 -18.86 9.42
CA VAL A 143 12.86 -19.70 9.62
C VAL A 143 12.44 -21.11 9.21
N LYS A 144 12.66 -21.46 7.94
CA LYS A 144 12.91 -22.86 7.61
C LYS A 144 14.20 -23.24 8.31
N ALA A 145 14.17 -24.39 8.98
CA ALA A 145 15.23 -24.93 9.80
C ALA A 145 16.57 -25.01 9.04
N ALA A 146 17.35 -23.93 9.14
CA ALA A 146 18.79 -23.98 9.04
C ALA A 146 19.31 -23.98 10.48
N LYS A 147 20.18 -24.96 10.74
CA LYS A 147 20.92 -25.20 11.98
C LYS A 147 21.35 -23.86 12.62
N PRO A 148 21.13 -23.66 13.93
CA PRO A 148 21.15 -22.32 14.53
C PRO A 148 22.59 -21.79 14.63
N GLU A 149 22.84 -20.67 13.97
CA GLU A 149 23.81 -19.70 14.46
C GLU A 149 23.07 -18.63 15.28
N ALA A 150 23.60 -18.40 16.48
CA ALA A 150 22.88 -17.84 17.60
C ALA A 150 22.54 -16.34 17.43
N ALA A 151 21.25 -16.02 17.47
CA ALA A 151 20.75 -14.71 17.89
C ALA A 151 19.54 -14.90 18.82
N SER A 152 19.73 -14.48 20.06
CA SER A 152 18.90 -14.68 21.25
C SER A 152 17.60 -13.86 21.23
N GLY A 153 16.47 -14.47 20.84
CA GLY A 153 15.12 -13.91 21.07
C GLY A 153 14.30 -14.84 22.00
N SER A 154 13.67 -14.28 23.03
CA SER A 154 12.79 -15.05 23.94
C SER A 154 11.36 -15.07 23.41
N TYR A 155 10.71 -16.23 23.41
CA TYR A 155 9.30 -16.41 23.01
C TYR A 155 8.47 -16.93 24.19
N HIS A 156 7.19 -16.55 24.22
CA HIS A 156 6.19 -17.02 25.19
C HIS A 156 5.04 -17.73 24.48
N LEU A 157 4.55 -18.83 25.06
CA LEU A 157 3.39 -19.56 24.55
C LEU A 157 2.13 -19.05 25.27
N GLU A 158 1.18 -18.48 24.53
CA GLU A 158 -0.08 -17.94 25.03
C GLU A 158 -1.27 -18.55 24.30
N GLU A 159 -1.87 -19.60 24.90
CA GLU A 159 -2.95 -20.36 24.27
C GLU A 159 -4.22 -19.52 24.01
N LEU A 160 -4.43 -18.47 24.81
CA LEU A 160 -5.58 -17.57 24.69
C LEU A 160 -5.65 -16.86 23.33
N PHE A 161 -4.53 -16.75 22.61
CA PHE A 161 -4.48 -16.08 21.29
C PHE A 161 -4.83 -17.01 20.12
N GLY A 162 -5.15 -18.27 20.40
CA GLY A 162 -5.55 -19.24 19.39
C GLY A 162 -4.37 -19.85 18.63
N LYS A 163 -4.65 -20.91 17.85
CA LYS A 163 -3.63 -21.78 17.25
C LYS A 163 -2.62 -21.03 16.38
N GLU A 164 -3.06 -20.00 15.68
CA GLU A 164 -2.24 -19.22 14.74
C GLU A 164 -1.40 -18.13 15.43
N HIS A 165 -1.75 -17.72 16.65
CA HIS A 165 -1.09 -16.60 17.36
C HIS A 165 -0.56 -16.97 18.75
N LYS A 166 -0.55 -18.25 19.10
CA LYS A 166 -0.08 -18.73 20.41
C LYS A 166 1.39 -18.47 20.70
N MET A 167 2.22 -18.16 19.70
CA MET A 167 3.65 -17.87 19.90
C MET A 167 3.87 -16.36 19.88
N VAL A 168 4.15 -15.79 21.06
CA VAL A 168 4.35 -14.35 21.25
C VAL A 168 5.84 -14.06 21.41
N GLU A 169 6.37 -13.18 20.58
CA GLU A 169 7.76 -12.72 20.69
C GLU A 169 7.89 -11.71 21.85
N ILE A 170 8.78 -11.98 22.80
CA ILE A 170 9.10 -11.03 23.88
C ILE A 170 10.15 -10.04 23.38
N LYS A 171 9.72 -8.80 23.08
CA LYS A 171 10.62 -7.73 22.62
C LYS A 171 11.55 -7.19 23.70
N SER A 172 11.08 -7.10 24.94
CA SER A 172 11.90 -6.70 26.09
C SER A 172 11.28 -7.16 27.41
N ARG A 173 12.03 -7.05 28.51
CA ARG A 173 11.55 -7.30 29.88
C ARG A 173 11.66 -6.06 30.76
N ASP A 174 11.74 -4.88 30.14
CA ASP A 174 11.94 -3.59 30.84
C ASP A 174 10.83 -3.31 31.86
N LEU A 175 9.68 -3.93 31.64
CA LEU A 175 8.48 -3.79 32.45
C LEU A 175 8.39 -4.83 33.60
N LYS A 176 9.35 -5.74 33.73
CA LYS A 176 9.37 -6.75 34.80
C LYS A 176 9.40 -6.06 36.18
N ASN A 177 8.56 -6.53 37.11
CA ASN A 177 8.43 -6.00 38.48
C ASN A 177 7.94 -4.54 38.59
N ARG A 178 7.26 -4.02 37.57
CA ARG A 178 6.58 -2.73 37.62
C ARG A 178 5.07 -2.93 37.78
N VAL A 179 4.39 -1.98 38.41
CA VAL A 179 2.93 -1.97 38.54
C VAL A 179 2.35 -1.10 37.44
N TYR A 180 1.40 -1.67 36.69
CA TYR A 180 0.64 -0.96 35.66
C TYR A 180 -0.83 -1.00 36.02
N TYR A 181 -1.53 0.09 35.74
CA TYR A 181 -2.98 0.16 35.82
C TYR A 181 -3.51 0.64 34.48
N ILE A 182 -4.61 0.05 34.04
CA ILE A 182 -5.30 0.47 32.84
C ILE A 182 -6.37 1.46 33.29
N VAL A 183 -6.25 2.71 32.86
CA VAL A 183 -7.36 3.67 32.99
C VAL A 183 -8.26 3.45 31.79
N ALA A 184 -9.38 2.77 32.00
CA ALA A 184 -10.45 2.73 31.02
C ALA A 184 -11.05 4.14 30.93
N GLY A 185 -10.68 4.91 29.92
CA GLY A 185 -11.40 6.14 29.58
C GLY A 185 -12.78 5.81 29.03
N HIS A 186 -13.76 6.70 29.20
CA HIS A 186 -15.02 6.64 28.47
C HIS A 186 -14.70 6.85 26.98
N GLY A 187 -14.75 5.78 26.19
CA GLY A 187 -14.40 5.78 24.79
C GLY A 187 -15.49 6.43 23.93
N GLY A 188 -15.46 7.75 23.80
CA GLY A 188 -16.30 8.55 22.90
C GLY A 188 -17.25 9.50 23.63
N PRO A 189 -17.78 10.56 22.96
CA PRO A 189 -18.88 11.34 23.51
C PRO A 189 -20.08 10.43 23.76
N ASP A 190 -20.64 10.48 24.96
CA ASP A 190 -21.86 9.76 25.31
C ASP A 190 -23.04 10.24 24.42
N PRO A 191 -23.92 9.32 23.98
CA PRO A 191 -25.06 9.63 23.10
C PRO A 191 -26.12 10.54 23.74
#